data_AF-A0A918C3V9-F1
#
_entry.id   AF-A0A918C3V9-F1
#
_cell.length_a   1.000
_cell.length_b   1.000
_cell.length_c   1.000
_cell.angle_alpha   90.00
_cell.angle_beta   90.00
_cell.angle_gamma   90.00
#
_symmetry.space_group_name_H-M   'P 1'
#
loop_
_entity.id
_entity.type
_entity.pdbx_description
1 polymer ?
#
loop_
_entity_poly.entity_id
_entity_poly.type
_entity_poly.pdbx_seq_one_letter_code
_entity_poly.pdbx_strand_id
1 'polypeptide(L)'
;MQRAELLTVLGGPEHHHLLANGDEFYSYSAVYAVRQWSGTPTPDGVEGAELRFFAWDTLPAQMGPVGRRARELLGVSLPPNAD
;
A
#
# COMPACT_ATOMS: atom_id res chain seq x y z
N MET A 1 13.16 -16.28 -9.92
CA MET A 1 12.38 -15.04 -10.14
C MET A 1 11.93 -14.51 -8.78
N GLN A 2 12.23 -13.24 -8.47
CA GLN A 2 11.72 -12.58 -7.27
C GLN A 2 10.22 -12.33 -7.44
N ARG A 3 9.41 -12.76 -6.46
CA ARG A 3 7.93 -12.60 -6.48
C ARG A 3 7.48 -11.23 -5.97
N ALA A 4 8.37 -10.52 -5.27
CA ALA A 4 8.19 -9.19 -4.74
C ALA A 4 9.39 -8.31 -5.15
N GLU A 5 9.10 -7.09 -5.61
CA GLU A 5 10.07 -6.09 -6.03
C GLU A 5 9.93 -4.85 -5.13
N LEU A 6 11.03 -4.33 -4.59
CA LEU A 6 11.00 -3.10 -3.80
C LEU A 6 10.64 -1.94 -4.72
N LEU A 7 9.48 -1.33 -4.49
CA LEU A 7 9.01 -0.18 -5.26
C LEU A 7 9.62 1.11 -4.71
N THR A 8 9.58 1.29 -3.38
CA THR A 8 10.13 2.47 -2.71
C THR A 8 10.21 2.28 -1.19
N VAL A 9 10.89 3.18 -0.51
CA VAL A 9 10.81 3.35 0.95
C VAL A 9 10.25 4.73 1.23
N LEU A 10 9.16 4.79 1.98
CA LEU A 10 8.53 6.02 2.45
C LEU A 10 9.04 6.34 3.85
N GLY A 11 9.36 7.61 4.10
CA GLY A 11 9.88 8.10 5.37
C GLY A 11 10.19 9.59 5.27
N GLY A 12 10.95 10.13 6.21
CA GLY A 12 11.29 11.55 6.25
C GLY A 12 10.41 12.38 7.18
N PRO A 13 10.64 13.71 7.25
CA PRO A 13 9.93 14.62 8.16
C PRO A 13 8.40 14.59 8.02
N GLU A 14 7.90 14.32 6.82
CA GLU A 14 6.47 14.19 6.52
C GLU A 14 5.83 12.93 7.12
N HIS A 15 6.65 12.03 7.68
CA HIS A 15 6.24 10.83 8.41
C HIS A 15 6.56 10.91 9.91
N HIS A 16 6.78 12.12 10.44
CA HIS A 16 6.81 12.41 11.87
C HIS A 16 5.39 12.47 12.42
N HIS A 17 5.17 11.84 13.57
CA HIS A 17 3.89 11.80 14.26
C HIS A 17 4.08 12.26 15.70
N LEU A 18 3.27 13.21 16.12
CA LEU A 18 3.09 13.59 17.52
C LEU A 18 1.73 13.07 17.97
N LEU A 19 1.74 12.19 18.96
CA LEU A 19 0.55 11.59 19.53
C LEU A 19 -0.08 12.50 20.59
N ALA A 20 -1.36 12.30 20.87
CA ALA A 20 -2.10 13.13 21.83
C ALA A 20 -1.54 13.08 23.26
N ASN A 21 -0.81 12.01 23.60
CA ASN A 21 -0.12 11.84 24.88
C ASN A 21 1.27 12.48 24.92
N GLY A 22 1.71 13.15 23.84
CA GLY A 22 3.02 13.80 23.74
C GLY A 22 4.15 12.91 23.23
N ASP A 23 3.88 11.63 22.96
CA ASP A 23 4.89 10.74 22.37
C ASP A 23 5.12 11.08 20.89
N GLU A 24 6.37 10.96 20.46
CA GLU A 24 6.76 11.22 19.09
C GLU A 24 7.41 10.00 18.44
N PHE A 25 7.12 9.78 17.16
CA PHE A 25 7.81 8.77 16.36
C PHE A 25 7.90 9.15 14.89
N TYR A 26 8.82 8.51 14.17
CA TYR A 26 8.93 8.56 12.72
C TYR A 26 8.56 7.21 12.13
N SER A 27 7.62 7.18 11.19
CA SER A 27 7.26 5.95 10.48
C SER A 27 8.09 5.80 9.20
N TYR A 28 8.66 4.61 8.99
CA TYR A 28 9.23 4.22 7.70
C TYR A 28 8.45 3.03 7.14
N SER A 29 8.19 3.01 5.84
CA SER A 29 7.45 1.93 5.16
C SER A 29 8.15 1.52 3.87
N ALA A 30 8.60 0.27 3.82
CA ALA A 30 9.09 -0.34 2.57
C ALA A 30 7.90 -0.90 1.78
N VAL A 31 7.71 -0.43 0.56
CA VAL A 31 6.59 -0.80 -0.30
C VAL A 31 7.10 -1.75 -1.38
N TYR A 32 6.47 -2.92 -1.48
CA TYR A 32 6.83 -3.94 -2.48
C TYR A 32 5.69 -4.16 -3.47
N ALA A 33 6.03 -4.27 -4.75
CA ALA A 33 5.11 -4.74 -5.79
C ALA A 33 5.19 -6.28 -5.87
N VAL A 34 4.09 -6.95 -5.56
CA VAL A 34 3.97 -8.42 -5.66
C VAL A 34 3.19 -8.76 -6.92
N ARG A 35 3.84 -9.48 -7.85
CA ARG A 35 3.22 -9.84 -9.16
C ARG A 35 2.70 -11.27 -9.23
N GLN A 36 3.07 -12.11 -8.26
CA GLN A 36 2.67 -13.51 -8.22
C GLN A 36 2.37 -13.94 -6.78
N TRP A 37 1.17 -14.44 -6.56
CA TRP A 37 0.71 -14.98 -5.28
C TRP A 37 -0.25 -16.17 -5.51
N SER A 38 -0.58 -16.91 -4.46
CA SER A 38 -1.49 -18.06 -4.51
C SER A 38 -2.28 -18.18 -3.21
N GLY A 39 -3.51 -18.69 -3.27
CA GLY A 39 -4.40 -18.90 -2.11
C GLY A 39 -5.74 -18.17 -2.28
N THR A 40 -6.49 -18.05 -1.19
CA THR A 40 -7.73 -17.26 -1.14
C THR A 40 -7.54 -16.13 -0.11
N PRO A 41 -7.61 -14.85 -0.51
CA PRO A 41 -7.48 -13.74 0.43
C PRO A 41 -8.65 -13.78 1.40
N THR A 42 -8.35 -13.91 2.69
CA THR A 42 -9.36 -13.99 3.75
C THR A 42 -8.96 -13.03 4.87
N PRO A 43 -9.83 -12.09 5.28
CA PRO A 43 -9.57 -11.26 6.44
C PRO A 43 -9.57 -12.12 7.71
N ASP A 44 -8.77 -11.76 8.71
CA ASP A 44 -8.70 -12.48 9.99
C ASP A 44 -9.87 -12.16 10.94
N GLY A 45 -10.60 -11.08 10.68
CA GLY A 45 -11.70 -10.59 11.51
C GLY A 45 -11.25 -9.91 12.81
N VAL A 46 -9.94 -9.73 13.02
CA VAL A 46 -9.37 -9.08 14.21
C VAL A 46 -8.81 -7.71 13.83
N GLU A 47 -7.90 -7.68 12.86
CA GLU A 47 -7.32 -6.43 12.34
C GLU A 47 -8.05 -5.98 11.07
N GLY A 48 -8.47 -6.94 10.23
CA GLY A 48 -9.19 -6.67 8.99
C GLY A 48 -10.63 -7.17 9.03
N ALA A 49 -11.60 -6.30 8.72
CA ALA A 49 -13.01 -6.71 8.56
C ALA A 49 -13.34 -7.20 7.13
N GLU A 50 -12.62 -6.70 6.13
CA GLU A 50 -12.85 -7.02 4.72
C GLU A 50 -11.52 -7.08 3.95
N LEU A 51 -11.43 -8.00 2.98
CA LEU A 51 -10.31 -8.10 2.05
C LEU A 51 -10.82 -8.44 0.64
N ARG A 52 -10.53 -7.58 -0.34
CA ARG A 52 -10.92 -7.78 -1.74
C ARG A 52 -9.95 -7.10 -2.71
N PHE A 53 -9.98 -7.55 -3.95
CA PHE A 53 -9.32 -6.86 -5.06
C PHE A 53 -10.25 -5.80 -5.66
N PHE A 54 -9.65 -4.73 -6.16
CA PHE A 54 -10.33 -3.64 -6.85
C PHE A 54 -9.71 -3.51 -8.24
N ALA A 55 -10.52 -3.21 -9.26
CA ALA A 55 -9.96 -2.81 -10.54
C ALA A 55 -9.26 -1.46 -10.41
N TRP A 56 -8.29 -1.22 -11.28
CA TRP A 56 -7.40 -0.05 -11.18
C TRP A 56 -8.15 1.29 -11.25
N ASP A 57 -9.19 1.35 -12.08
CA ASP A 57 -10.06 2.51 -12.29
C ASP A 57 -11.11 2.69 -11.19
N THR A 58 -11.34 1.68 -10.36
CA THR A 58 -12.34 1.64 -9.28
C THR A 58 -11.71 1.52 -7.90
N LEU A 59 -10.45 1.93 -7.76
CA LEU A 59 -9.78 1.99 -6.46
C LEU A 59 -10.55 2.89 -5.47
N PRO A 60 -10.62 2.53 -4.18
CA PRO A 60 -11.28 3.35 -3.16
C PRO A 60 -10.73 4.77 -3.12
N ALA A 61 -11.62 5.75 -2.97
CA ALA A 61 -11.22 7.16 -2.87
C ALA A 61 -10.35 7.42 -1.62
N GLN A 62 -10.61 6.69 -0.54
CA GLN A 62 -9.97 6.87 0.77
C GLN A 62 -8.83 5.87 0.98
N MET A 63 -7.77 5.99 0.18
CA MET A 63 -6.53 5.25 0.46
C MET A 63 -5.67 6.02 1.46
N GLY A 64 -5.05 5.27 2.39
CA GLY A 64 -3.99 5.80 3.26
C GLY A 64 -2.76 6.26 2.47
N PRO A 65 -1.81 6.98 3.11
CA PRO A 65 -0.65 7.58 2.44
C PRO A 65 0.16 6.60 1.60
N VAL A 66 0.42 5.40 2.13
CA VAL A 66 1.17 4.34 1.44
C VAL A 66 0.44 3.88 0.17
N GLY A 67 -0.88 3.64 0.25
CA GLY A 67 -1.68 3.20 -0.89
C GLY A 67 -1.76 4.23 -2.01
N ARG A 68 -1.91 5.52 -1.67
CA ARG A 68 -1.88 6.61 -2.66
C ARG A 68 -0.53 6.66 -3.38
N ARG A 69 0.57 6.57 -2.63
CA ARG A 69 1.91 6.61 -3.21
C ARG A 69 2.20 5.41 -4.11
N ALA A 70 1.75 4.23 -3.72
CA ALA A 70 1.83 3.03 -4.56
C ALA A 70 1.05 3.21 -5.88
N ARG A 71 -0.17 3.77 -5.82
CA ARG A 71 -0.97 4.06 -7.02
C ARG A 71 -0.26 5.00 -7.98
N GLU A 72 0.34 6.08 -7.47
CA GLU A 72 1.10 7.02 -8.30
C GLU A 72 2.29 6.35 -9.01
N LEU A 73 3.10 5.60 -8.26
CA LEU A 73 4.30 4.95 -8.78
C LEU A 73 3.97 3.86 -9.80
N LEU A 74 2.93 3.05 -9.54
CA LEU A 74 2.50 1.99 -10.44
C LEU A 74 1.72 2.54 -11.65
N GLY A 75 0.97 3.64 -11.50
CA GLY A 75 0.22 4.27 -12.58
C GLY A 75 1.09 4.88 -13.68
N VAL A 76 2.33 5.25 -13.36
CA VAL A 76 3.33 5.66 -14.37
C VAL A 76 3.88 4.44 -15.14
N SER A 77 3.76 3.23 -14.59
CA SER A 77 4.36 2.00 -15.12
C SER A 77 3.37 1.04 -15.80
N LEU A 78 2.05 1.23 -15.65
CA LEU A 78 1.03 0.35 -16.24
C LEU A 78 0.40 1.03 -17.48
N PRO A 79 0.35 0.37 -18.65
CA PRO A 79 -0.43 0.87 -19.78
C PRO A 79 -1.93 0.91 -19.41
N PRO A 80 -2.74 1.75 -20.07
CA PRO A 80 -4.12 2.03 -19.66
C PRO A 80 -5.06 0.82 -19.62
N ASN A 81 -4.68 -0.35 -20.14
CA ASN A 81 -5.42 -1.60 -20.03
C ASN A 81 -4.45 -2.75 -19.76
N ALA A 82 -4.34 -3.19 -18.51
CA ALA A 82 -3.77 -4.49 -18.18
C ALA A 82 -4.77 -5.17 -17.25
N ASP A 83 -5.55 -6.09 -17.84
CA ASP A 83 -6.51 -6.97 -17.17
C ASP A 83 -5.84 -7.90 -16.15
#